data_AF-A0A5N4EGU2-F1
#
_entry.id   AF-A0A5N4EGU2-F1
#
_cell.length_a   1.000
_cell.length_b   1.000
_cell.length_c   1.000
_cell.angle_alpha   90.00
_cell.angle_beta   90.00
_cell.angle_gamma   90.00
#
_symmetry.space_group_name_H-M   'P 1'
#
loop_
_entity.id
_entity.type
_entity.pdbx_description
1 polymer ?
#
loop_
_entity_poly.entity_id
_entity_poly.type
_entity_poly.pdbx_seq_one_letter_code
_entity_poly.pdbx_strand_id
1 'polypeptide(L)'
;EYDDKAGRPSRPPSPKQNVRKNLDFEPLSTTALILEDRPANLPAKPAEEAQKHRQQYEEMVVQAKKRELKEAQRRKKQLEERCRLEDSIGNAVLTWNNEILPNWETMWCSRKVRDLWWQGIPPSVRGKVWSLAIGNELNITHELFAICLARAKERWRSFSTGGSEVDSEDAGFSAADREASLELIKLDISRTFPNLCIFQQGGPYHDMLHSILGAYTCYRPDVGYVQGMSFIAAVLILNLDTADAFIAFSNLLNKPCQMAFFRVDHGLMLTYFAAFEVFFEENLPKLFAHFKKNNLTPDIYLIDW
;
A
#
# COMPACT_ATOMS: atom_id res chain seq x y z
N GLU A 1 -5.62 -10.85 89.07
CA GLU A 1 -4.47 -10.28 89.80
C GLU A 1 -4.04 -8.99 89.13
N TYR A 2 -3.60 -8.04 89.95
CA TYR A 2 -3.20 -6.64 89.69
C TYR A 2 -2.26 -6.46 88.47
N ASP A 3 -2.40 -5.49 87.57
CA ASP A 3 -2.42 -4.00 87.64
C ASP A 3 -1.03 -3.38 87.37
N ASP A 4 -0.95 -2.50 86.36
CA ASP A 4 -0.35 -1.14 86.46
C ASP A 4 -0.34 -0.45 85.07
N LYS A 5 -1.11 0.65 84.89
CA LYS A 5 -0.75 2.09 85.01
C LYS A 5 -0.05 2.65 83.75
N ALA A 6 -0.25 3.87 83.25
CA ALA A 6 -0.93 5.14 83.60
C ALA A 6 -1.03 5.96 82.28
N GLY A 7 -1.66 7.12 82.08
CA GLY A 7 -2.41 8.08 82.89
C GLY A 7 -2.65 9.40 82.10
N ARG A 8 -3.93 9.82 82.06
CA ARG A 8 -4.52 11.19 82.19
C ARG A 8 -4.25 12.37 81.20
N PRO A 9 -5.19 13.35 81.11
CA PRO A 9 -5.61 13.95 79.82
C PRO A 9 -5.68 15.50 79.72
N SER A 10 -5.68 15.96 78.45
CA SER A 10 -6.39 17.07 77.76
C SER A 10 -6.97 18.31 78.47
N ARG A 11 -6.71 19.50 77.88
CA ARG A 11 -7.68 20.35 77.12
C ARG A 11 -6.97 21.57 76.43
N PRO A 12 -7.61 22.30 75.47
CA PRO A 12 -7.02 22.64 74.16
C PRO A 12 -6.83 24.16 73.91
N PRO A 13 -6.39 24.54 72.70
CA PRO A 13 -7.15 25.57 71.96
C PRO A 13 -7.21 25.38 70.42
N SER A 14 -8.24 25.97 69.80
CA SER A 14 -8.42 26.19 68.34
C SER A 14 -7.69 27.49 67.89
N PRO A 15 -7.80 28.00 66.64
CA PRO A 15 -7.65 27.42 65.29
C PRO A 15 -6.68 28.25 64.40
N LYS A 16 -5.98 27.68 63.39
CA LYS A 16 -5.34 28.47 62.30
C LYS A 16 -5.36 27.79 60.92
N GLN A 17 -5.40 28.66 59.92
CA GLN A 17 -5.66 28.49 58.50
C GLN A 17 -4.51 27.86 57.69
N ASN A 18 -4.91 27.26 56.56
CA ASN A 18 -4.25 27.19 55.26
C ASN A 18 -2.81 26.64 55.16
N VAL A 19 -2.69 25.43 54.58
CA VAL A 19 -1.59 25.11 53.67
C VAL A 19 -2.17 24.44 52.42
N ARG A 20 -2.18 25.19 51.31
CA ARG A 20 -2.33 24.66 49.95
C ARG A 20 -1.19 23.68 49.69
N LYS A 21 -1.51 22.45 49.29
CA LYS A 21 -0.57 21.60 48.55
C LYS A 21 -1.07 21.47 47.13
N ASN A 22 -0.23 21.92 46.21
CA ASN A 22 -0.32 21.63 44.78
C ASN A 22 -0.37 20.11 44.61
N LEU A 23 -1.44 19.60 44.01
CA LEU A 23 -1.49 18.26 43.44
C LEU A 23 -1.42 18.45 41.93
N ASP A 24 -0.37 17.89 41.34
CA ASP A 24 -0.20 17.82 39.90
C ASP A 24 -1.43 17.15 39.29
N PHE A 25 -2.08 17.84 38.35
CA PHE A 25 -3.27 17.37 37.68
C PHE A 25 -2.86 16.39 36.58
N GLU A 26 -2.68 15.11 36.94
CA GLU A 26 -2.73 14.04 35.94
C GLU A 26 -4.19 13.91 35.47
N PRO A 27 -4.46 13.86 34.15
CA PRO A 27 -5.80 13.65 33.65
C PRO A 27 -6.18 12.19 33.90
N LEU A 28 -6.62 11.90 35.12
CA LEU A 28 -7.45 10.75 35.43
C LEU A 28 -8.59 10.73 34.41
N SER A 29 -8.82 9.58 33.77
CA SER A 29 -9.93 9.37 32.84
C SER A 29 -11.19 10.09 33.35
N THR A 30 -11.97 10.73 32.47
CA THR A 30 -13.18 11.49 32.87
C THR A 30 -14.14 10.71 33.77
N THR A 31 -14.07 9.38 33.74
CA THR A 31 -14.78 8.46 34.65
C THR A 31 -14.32 8.53 36.12
N ALA A 32 -13.03 8.77 36.37
CA ALA A 32 -12.44 8.85 37.71
C ALA A 32 -12.72 10.19 38.41
N LEU A 33 -12.91 11.27 37.65
CA LEU A 33 -13.36 12.57 38.18
C LEU A 33 -14.80 12.54 38.75
N ILE A 34 -15.60 11.54 38.37
CA ILE A 34 -16.97 11.33 38.91
C ILE A 34 -16.92 10.75 40.34
N LEU A 35 -15.79 10.15 40.72
CA LEU A 35 -15.59 9.52 42.02
C LEU A 35 -14.97 10.46 43.08
N GLU A 36 -14.55 11.67 42.69
CA GLU A 36 -14.01 12.64 43.65
C GLU A 36 -15.11 13.31 44.48
N ASP A 37 -14.83 13.48 45.77
CA ASP A 37 -15.74 14.16 46.69
C ASP A 37 -15.84 15.66 46.37
N ARG A 38 -17.06 16.20 46.49
CA ARG A 38 -17.33 17.62 46.23
C ARG A 38 -16.45 18.50 47.14
N PRO A 39 -15.79 19.55 46.61
CA PRO A 39 -15.00 20.48 47.42
C PRO A 39 -15.80 21.01 48.62
N ALA A 40 -15.18 21.06 49.80
CA ALA A 40 -15.81 21.42 51.08
C ALA A 40 -16.47 22.82 51.11
N ASN A 41 -16.19 23.67 50.12
CA ASN A 41 -16.70 25.04 50.01
C ASN A 41 -18.05 25.13 49.29
N LEU A 42 -18.59 24.02 48.78
CA LEU A 42 -19.87 23.95 48.08
C LEU A 42 -20.94 23.30 48.98
N PRO A 43 -22.20 23.73 48.93
CA PRO A 43 -23.28 23.12 49.72
C PRO A 43 -23.41 21.62 49.42
N ALA A 44 -23.82 20.84 50.43
CA ALA A 44 -23.99 19.40 50.31
C ALA A 44 -24.93 19.05 49.16
N LYS A 45 -24.58 18.04 48.38
CA LYS A 45 -25.39 17.58 47.27
C LYS A 45 -26.73 17.04 47.81
N PRO A 46 -27.90 17.46 47.28
CA PRO A 46 -29.18 16.87 47.64
C PRO A 46 -29.16 15.35 47.45
N ALA A 47 -29.80 14.61 48.35
CA ALA A 47 -29.80 13.14 48.33
C ALA A 47 -30.30 12.56 47.00
N GLU A 48 -31.30 13.19 46.41
CA GLU A 48 -31.89 12.83 45.11
C GLU A 48 -30.88 13.02 43.95
N GLU A 49 -30.17 14.14 43.93
CA GLU A 49 -29.14 14.43 42.91
C GLU A 49 -27.93 13.48 43.06
N ALA A 50 -27.57 13.11 44.28
CA ALA A 50 -26.53 12.11 44.55
C ALA A 50 -26.92 10.72 44.06
N GLN A 51 -28.18 10.31 44.26
CA GLN A 51 -28.70 9.04 43.76
C GLN A 51 -28.76 9.00 42.23
N LYS A 52 -29.20 10.09 41.60
CA LYS A 52 -29.24 10.19 40.13
C LYS A 52 -27.84 10.06 39.50
N HIS A 53 -26.82 10.69 40.07
CA HIS A 53 -25.45 10.54 39.55
C HIS A 53 -24.90 9.13 39.75
N ARG A 54 -25.22 8.45 40.87
CA ARG A 54 -24.83 7.04 41.05
C ARG A 54 -25.43 6.16 39.97
N GLN A 55 -26.71 6.32 39.67
CA GLN A 55 -27.38 5.58 38.58
C GLN A 55 -26.75 5.86 37.21
N GLN A 56 -26.48 7.13 36.89
CA GLN A 56 -25.83 7.49 35.61
C GLN A 56 -24.41 6.93 35.48
N TYR A 57 -23.64 6.92 36.57
CA TYR A 57 -22.31 6.31 36.60
C TYR A 57 -22.40 4.78 36.40
N GLU A 58 -23.31 4.11 37.10
CA GLU A 58 -23.54 2.67 36.93
C GLU A 58 -23.92 2.33 35.49
N GLU A 59 -24.83 3.10 34.87
CA GLU A 59 -25.19 2.96 33.47
C GLU A 59 -23.99 3.16 32.53
N MET A 60 -23.18 4.19 32.77
CA MET A 60 -21.97 4.48 31.99
C MET A 60 -20.95 3.32 32.08
N VAL A 61 -20.72 2.80 33.28
CA VAL A 61 -19.81 1.66 33.50
C VAL A 61 -20.34 0.41 32.81
N VAL A 62 -21.64 0.13 32.88
CA VAL A 62 -22.27 -1.00 32.17
C VAL A 62 -22.12 -0.84 30.65
N GLN A 63 -22.37 0.36 30.11
CA GLN A 63 -22.20 0.65 28.70
C GLN A 63 -20.74 0.53 28.25
N ALA A 64 -19.79 1.02 29.05
CA ALA A 64 -18.35 0.90 28.80
C ALA A 64 -17.91 -0.56 28.75
N LYS A 65 -18.30 -1.38 29.75
CA LYS A 65 -18.03 -2.82 29.77
C LYS A 65 -18.63 -3.54 28.56
N LYS A 66 -19.85 -3.19 28.16
CA LYS A 66 -20.51 -3.77 26.97
C LYS A 66 -19.77 -3.40 25.68
N ARG A 67 -19.29 -2.16 25.55
CA ARG A 67 -18.49 -1.70 24.41
C ARG A 67 -17.15 -2.42 24.36
N GLU A 68 -16.45 -2.51 25.48
CA GLU A 68 -15.18 -3.20 25.61
C GLU A 68 -15.30 -4.69 25.23
N LEU A 69 -16.34 -5.38 25.71
CA LEU A 69 -16.59 -6.78 25.36
C LEU A 69 -16.85 -6.95 23.85
N LYS A 70 -17.64 -6.07 23.23
CA LYS A 70 -17.88 -6.09 21.78
C LYS A 70 -16.60 -5.82 20.98
N GLU A 71 -15.79 -4.85 21.41
CA GLU A 71 -14.51 -4.54 20.78
C GLU A 71 -13.51 -5.70 20.94
N ALA A 72 -13.46 -6.33 22.11
CA ALA A 72 -12.64 -7.52 22.37
C ALA A 72 -13.08 -8.71 21.50
N GLN A 73 -14.39 -8.96 21.37
CA GLN A 73 -14.92 -10.00 20.48
C GLN A 73 -14.58 -9.72 19.00
N ARG A 74 -14.70 -8.46 18.55
CA ARG A 74 -14.30 -8.06 17.19
C ARG A 74 -12.81 -8.26 16.95
N ARG A 75 -11.96 -7.85 17.90
CA ARG A 75 -10.50 -8.05 17.83
C ARG A 75 -10.13 -9.53 17.79
N LYS A 76 -10.78 -10.37 18.60
CA LYS A 76 -10.59 -11.82 18.60
C LYS A 76 -10.94 -12.43 17.25
N LYS A 77 -12.11 -12.10 16.69
CA LYS A 77 -12.53 -12.57 15.36
C LYS A 77 -11.55 -12.15 14.26
N GLN A 78 -11.10 -10.89 14.27
CA GLN A 78 -10.10 -10.39 13.31
C GLN A 78 -8.75 -11.11 13.45
N LEU A 79 -8.34 -11.47 14.66
CA LEU A 79 -7.12 -12.23 14.89
C LEU A 79 -7.25 -13.67 14.37
N GLU A 80 -8.39 -14.33 14.62
CA GLU A 80 -8.68 -15.67 14.10
C GLU A 80 -8.71 -15.71 12.57
N GLU A 81 -9.33 -14.71 11.93
CA GLU A 81 -9.35 -14.57 10.47
C GLU A 81 -7.93 -14.36 9.89
N ARG A 82 -7.10 -13.54 10.54
CA ARG A 82 -5.69 -13.34 10.13
C ARG A 82 -4.87 -14.62 10.26
N CYS A 83 -4.97 -15.32 11.39
CA CYS A 83 -4.27 -16.58 11.60
C CYS A 83 -4.65 -17.62 10.53
N ARG A 84 -5.96 -17.75 10.25
CA ARG A 84 -6.44 -18.66 9.19
C ARG A 84 -5.92 -18.28 7.80
N LEU A 85 -5.82 -16.99 7.50
CA LEU A 85 -5.26 -16.52 6.23
C LEU A 85 -3.76 -16.82 6.13
N GLU A 86 -3.00 -16.59 7.21
CA GLU A 86 -1.58 -16.91 7.29
C GLU A 86 -1.33 -18.41 7.08
N ASP A 87 -2.11 -19.28 7.74
CA ASP A 87 -2.04 -20.73 7.54
C ASP A 87 -2.35 -21.11 6.08
N SER A 88 -3.37 -20.49 5.48
CA SER A 88 -3.72 -20.72 4.07
C SER A 88 -2.60 -20.29 3.12
N ILE A 89 -1.94 -19.15 3.39
CA ILE A 89 -0.80 -18.67 2.60
C ILE A 89 0.39 -19.62 2.78
N GLY A 90 0.69 -20.05 4.00
CA GLY A 90 1.77 -20.99 4.29
C GLY A 90 1.60 -22.31 3.55
N ASN A 91 0.39 -22.88 3.58
CA ASN A 91 0.06 -24.09 2.82
C ASN A 91 0.20 -23.87 1.30
N ALA A 92 -0.28 -22.74 0.78
CA ALA A 92 -0.13 -22.40 -0.63
C ALA A 92 1.35 -22.29 -1.04
N VAL A 93 2.19 -21.66 -0.22
CA VAL A 93 3.66 -21.55 -0.46
C VAL A 93 4.28 -22.93 -0.59
N LEU A 94 3.94 -23.88 0.29
CA LEU A 94 4.45 -25.25 0.22
C LEU A 94 4.02 -25.94 -1.09
N THR A 95 2.74 -25.83 -1.48
CA THR A 95 2.26 -26.40 -2.74
C THR A 95 2.96 -25.76 -3.96
N TRP A 96 3.13 -24.44 -3.97
CA TRP A 96 3.81 -23.73 -5.04
C TRP A 96 5.27 -24.17 -5.19
N ASN A 97 6.02 -24.23 -4.09
CA ASN A 97 7.45 -24.55 -4.12
C ASN A 97 7.74 -26.03 -4.36
N ASN A 98 6.95 -26.93 -3.77
CA ASN A 98 7.28 -28.36 -3.76
C ASN A 98 6.59 -29.14 -4.89
N GLU A 99 5.44 -28.66 -5.39
CA GLU A 99 4.67 -29.37 -6.41
C GLU A 99 4.63 -28.59 -7.73
N ILE A 100 4.22 -27.32 -7.71
CA ILE A 100 3.87 -26.59 -8.94
C ILE A 100 5.12 -26.09 -9.69
N LEU A 101 5.98 -25.31 -9.04
CA LEU A 101 7.15 -24.70 -9.68
C LEU A 101 8.15 -25.72 -10.24
N PRO A 102 8.47 -26.84 -9.56
CA PRO A 102 9.35 -27.87 -10.12
C PRO A 102 8.77 -28.54 -11.38
N ASN A 103 7.45 -28.57 -11.51
CA ASN A 103 6.73 -29.22 -12.60
C ASN A 103 5.96 -28.20 -13.46
N TRP A 104 6.48 -26.98 -13.59
CA TRP A 104 5.76 -25.85 -14.17
C TRP A 104 5.17 -26.16 -15.55
N GLU A 105 5.97 -26.71 -16.46
CA GLU A 105 5.60 -26.97 -17.87
C GLU A 105 4.37 -27.87 -18.00
N THR A 106 4.19 -28.82 -17.08
CA THR A 106 3.06 -29.78 -17.10
C THR A 106 1.89 -29.31 -16.24
N MET A 107 2.14 -28.52 -15.19
CA MET A 107 1.13 -28.20 -14.18
C MET A 107 0.42 -26.86 -14.35
N TRP A 108 1.03 -25.87 -15.03
CA TRP A 108 0.54 -24.49 -15.02
C TRP A 108 -0.92 -24.33 -15.51
N CYS A 109 -1.36 -25.18 -16.42
CA CYS A 109 -2.73 -25.19 -16.97
C CYS A 109 -3.73 -26.07 -16.18
N SER A 110 -3.27 -26.80 -15.17
CA SER A 110 -4.13 -27.72 -14.42
C SER A 110 -5.20 -26.95 -13.62
N ARG A 111 -6.39 -27.57 -13.46
CA ARG A 111 -7.49 -26.97 -12.70
C ARG A 111 -7.07 -26.61 -11.26
N LYS A 112 -6.32 -27.50 -10.60
CA LYS A 112 -5.78 -27.28 -9.24
C LYS A 112 -4.95 -25.99 -9.18
N VAL A 113 -4.05 -25.80 -10.13
CA VAL A 113 -3.19 -24.60 -10.17
C VAL A 113 -4.00 -23.36 -10.48
N ARG A 114 -4.96 -23.42 -11.42
CA ARG A 114 -5.83 -22.28 -11.75
C ARG A 114 -6.69 -21.85 -10.56
N ASP A 115 -7.26 -22.81 -9.83
CA ASP A 115 -8.06 -22.54 -8.63
C ASP A 115 -7.21 -21.91 -7.52
N LEU A 116 -5.98 -22.41 -7.32
CA LEU A 116 -5.05 -21.84 -6.34
C LEU A 116 -4.57 -20.44 -6.74
N TRP A 117 -4.29 -20.23 -8.03
CA TRP A 117 -3.90 -18.93 -8.59
C TRP A 117 -5.02 -17.91 -8.42
N TRP A 118 -6.29 -18.33 -8.60
CA TRP A 118 -7.45 -17.47 -8.39
C TRP A 118 -7.56 -16.93 -6.95
N GLN A 119 -7.05 -17.68 -5.96
CA GLN A 119 -6.96 -17.22 -4.56
C GLN A 119 -5.83 -16.20 -4.33
N GLY A 120 -4.94 -16.04 -5.31
CA GLY A 120 -3.77 -15.16 -5.25
C GLY A 120 -2.47 -15.93 -5.02
N ILE A 121 -1.41 -15.52 -5.74
CA ILE A 121 -0.07 -16.09 -5.57
C ILE A 121 0.57 -15.50 -4.30
N PRO A 122 1.15 -16.34 -3.40
CA PRO A 122 1.87 -15.86 -2.22
C PRO A 122 3.03 -14.92 -2.59
N PRO A 123 3.26 -13.82 -1.84
CA PRO A 123 4.29 -12.83 -2.17
C PRO A 123 5.70 -13.42 -2.41
N SER A 124 6.10 -14.39 -1.59
CA SER A 124 7.43 -15.02 -1.67
C SER A 124 7.68 -15.83 -2.94
N VAL A 125 6.64 -16.23 -3.68
CA VAL A 125 6.78 -17.02 -4.92
C VAL A 125 6.35 -16.24 -6.16
N ARG A 126 5.79 -15.02 -6.01
CA ARG A 126 5.33 -14.17 -7.12
C ARG A 126 6.41 -13.94 -8.15
N GLY A 127 7.61 -13.53 -7.72
CA GLY A 127 8.71 -13.27 -8.64
C GLY A 127 8.97 -14.44 -9.58
N LYS A 128 9.10 -15.66 -9.03
CA LYS A 128 9.35 -16.85 -9.85
C LYS A 128 8.19 -17.15 -10.81
N VAL A 129 6.95 -17.10 -10.32
CA VAL A 129 5.76 -17.39 -11.14
C VAL A 129 5.57 -16.32 -12.23
N TRP A 130 5.74 -15.04 -11.91
CA TRP A 130 5.57 -13.94 -12.86
C TRP A 130 6.64 -13.96 -13.94
N SER A 131 7.91 -14.21 -13.60
CA SER A 131 8.97 -14.34 -14.61
C SER A 131 8.68 -15.49 -15.58
N LEU A 132 8.17 -16.62 -15.09
CA LEU A 132 7.78 -17.75 -15.94
C LEU A 132 6.55 -17.44 -16.82
N ALA A 133 5.55 -16.75 -16.27
CA ALA A 133 4.31 -16.43 -16.98
C ALA A 133 4.49 -15.32 -18.03
N ILE A 134 5.31 -14.30 -17.73
CA ILE A 134 5.64 -13.22 -18.67
C ILE A 134 6.59 -13.76 -19.75
N GLY A 135 7.58 -14.56 -19.35
CA GLY A 135 8.60 -15.12 -20.23
C GLY A 135 9.70 -14.11 -20.60
N ASN A 136 10.60 -14.55 -21.48
CA ASN A 136 11.68 -13.70 -22.01
C ASN A 136 11.85 -13.89 -23.53
N GLU A 137 10.76 -13.69 -24.28
CA GLU A 137 10.75 -13.78 -25.75
C GLU A 137 11.72 -12.78 -26.40
N LEU A 138 12.00 -11.66 -25.73
CA LEU A 138 12.98 -10.66 -26.16
C LEU A 138 14.44 -11.09 -25.94
N ASN A 139 14.69 -12.22 -25.26
CA ASN A 139 16.02 -12.73 -24.93
C ASN A 139 16.91 -11.70 -24.22
N ILE A 140 16.32 -10.87 -23.36
CA ILE A 140 17.04 -9.84 -22.61
C ILE A 140 17.92 -10.51 -21.56
N THR A 141 19.17 -10.08 -21.48
CA THR A 141 20.15 -10.59 -20.51
C THR A 141 20.40 -9.57 -19.40
N HIS A 142 20.93 -10.05 -18.27
CA HIS A 142 21.39 -9.19 -17.18
C HIS A 142 22.50 -8.23 -17.64
N GLU A 143 23.35 -8.67 -18.56
CA GLU A 143 24.40 -7.84 -19.16
C GLU A 143 23.81 -6.68 -19.98
N LEU A 144 22.79 -6.95 -20.80
CA LEU A 144 22.11 -5.91 -21.56
C LEU A 144 21.50 -4.86 -20.62
N PHE A 145 20.85 -5.29 -19.53
CA PHE A 145 20.36 -4.37 -18.51
C PHE A 145 21.48 -3.50 -17.93
N ALA A 146 22.62 -4.09 -17.58
CA ALA A 146 23.77 -3.35 -17.03
C ALA A 146 24.30 -2.30 -18.01
N ILE A 147 24.39 -2.63 -19.30
CA ILE A 147 24.81 -1.69 -20.35
C ILE A 147 23.81 -0.54 -20.48
N CYS A 148 22.52 -0.84 -20.58
CA CYS A 148 21.47 0.18 -20.68
C CYS A 148 21.42 1.08 -19.45
N LEU A 149 21.60 0.52 -18.26
CA LEU A 149 21.66 1.28 -17.00
C LEU A 149 22.88 2.20 -16.95
N ALA A 150 24.05 1.74 -17.40
CA ALA A 150 25.25 2.57 -17.48
C ALA A 150 25.02 3.79 -18.39
N ARG A 151 24.45 3.57 -19.58
CA ARG A 151 24.08 4.64 -20.53
C ARG A 151 23.07 5.61 -19.94
N ALA A 152 22.05 5.11 -19.24
CA ALA A 152 21.05 5.95 -18.58
C ALA A 152 21.70 6.85 -17.51
N LYS A 153 22.58 6.29 -16.68
CA LYS A 153 23.32 7.04 -15.64
C LYS A 153 24.24 8.09 -16.22
N GLU A 154 24.97 7.77 -17.29
CA GLU A 154 25.82 8.74 -17.98
C GLU A 154 25.01 9.91 -18.52
N ARG A 155 23.89 9.61 -19.19
CA ARG A 155 22.97 10.62 -19.71
C ARG A 155 22.47 11.57 -18.62
N TRP A 156 22.08 11.05 -17.45
CA TRP A 156 21.63 11.91 -16.33
C TRP A 156 22.73 12.79 -15.75
N ARG A 157 23.97 12.31 -15.72
CA ARG A 157 25.12 13.12 -15.28
C ARG A 157 25.36 14.28 -16.23
N SER A 158 25.35 14.04 -17.53
CA SER A 158 25.56 15.09 -18.54
C SER A 158 24.53 16.22 -18.46
N PHE A 159 23.26 15.90 -18.15
CA PHE A 159 22.23 16.90 -17.86
C PHE A 159 22.52 17.74 -16.61
N SER A 160 23.08 17.12 -15.56
CA SER A 160 23.32 17.79 -14.28
C SER A 160 24.50 18.77 -14.33
N THR A 161 25.44 18.56 -15.26
CA THR A 161 26.65 19.38 -15.43
C THR A 161 26.55 20.39 -16.59
N GLY A 162 25.39 20.53 -17.25
CA GLY A 162 25.20 21.48 -18.34
C GLY A 162 26.15 21.27 -19.52
N GLY A 163 26.47 20.01 -19.83
CA GLY A 163 27.50 19.68 -20.82
C GLY A 163 27.11 20.12 -22.24
N SER A 164 27.95 20.95 -22.85
CA SER A 164 27.86 21.35 -24.26
C SER A 164 27.76 20.13 -25.17
N GLU A 165 26.83 20.23 -26.11
CA GLU A 165 26.53 19.26 -27.16
C GLU A 165 27.81 18.79 -27.87
N VAL A 166 28.14 17.51 -27.69
CA VAL A 166 28.97 16.80 -28.67
C VAL A 166 27.99 15.98 -29.48
N ASP A 167 27.75 16.42 -30.70
CA ASP A 167 26.99 15.70 -31.73
C ASP A 167 27.48 14.26 -31.82
N SER A 168 26.72 13.35 -31.24
CA SER A 168 26.74 11.95 -31.65
C SER A 168 25.44 11.72 -32.40
N GLU A 169 25.58 11.50 -33.71
CA GLU A 169 24.52 11.15 -34.66
C GLU A 169 23.90 9.77 -34.35
N ASP A 170 23.48 9.53 -33.11
CA ASP A 170 22.86 8.27 -32.68
C ASP A 170 21.33 8.41 -32.71
N ALA A 171 20.77 7.95 -33.84
CA ALA A 171 19.42 7.48 -34.07
C ALA A 171 18.25 8.19 -33.35
N GLY A 172 17.66 9.18 -34.04
CA GLY A 172 16.21 9.37 -34.11
C GLY A 172 15.47 10.04 -32.94
N PHE A 173 16.13 10.38 -31.82
CA PHE A 173 15.48 11.02 -30.67
C PHE A 173 16.15 12.36 -30.30
N SER A 174 15.39 13.45 -30.30
CA SER A 174 15.92 14.80 -30.00
C SER A 174 16.47 14.88 -28.56
N ALA A 175 17.44 15.77 -28.32
CA ALA A 175 17.86 16.10 -26.95
C ALA A 175 16.67 16.58 -26.07
N ALA A 176 15.71 17.28 -26.68
CA ALA A 176 14.50 17.75 -26.00
C ALA A 176 13.57 16.61 -25.56
N ASP A 177 13.31 15.64 -26.43
CA ASP A 177 12.48 14.45 -26.11
C ASP A 177 13.12 13.63 -24.98
N ARG A 178 14.45 13.66 -24.95
CA ARG A 178 15.26 12.98 -23.95
C ARG A 178 15.20 13.62 -22.57
N GLU A 179 15.16 14.95 -22.50
CA GLU A 179 14.99 15.72 -21.26
C GLU A 179 13.55 15.60 -20.74
N ALA A 180 12.57 15.68 -21.63
CA ALA A 180 11.16 15.48 -21.30
C ALA A 180 10.90 14.11 -20.66
N SER A 181 11.54 13.06 -21.18
CA SER A 181 11.42 11.70 -20.61
C SER A 181 11.91 11.62 -19.16
N LEU A 182 12.99 12.32 -18.80
CA LEU A 182 13.53 12.29 -17.44
C LEU A 182 12.62 13.03 -16.45
N GLU A 183 12.09 14.18 -16.85
CA GLU A 183 11.16 14.93 -16.01
C GLU A 183 9.85 14.18 -15.81
N LEU A 184 9.34 13.51 -16.85
CA LEU A 184 8.18 12.62 -16.73
C LEU A 184 8.45 11.44 -15.78
N ILE A 185 9.62 10.81 -15.85
CA ILE A 185 9.99 9.73 -14.91
C ILE A 185 9.97 10.25 -13.46
N LYS A 186 10.60 11.39 -13.19
CA LYS A 186 10.63 11.98 -11.84
C LYS A 186 9.23 12.30 -11.33
N LEU A 187 8.41 12.93 -12.18
CA LEU A 187 7.02 13.26 -11.87
C LEU A 187 6.22 12.00 -11.52
N ASP A 188 6.32 10.96 -12.33
CA ASP A 188 5.59 9.72 -12.12
C ASP A 188 6.05 8.96 -10.88
N ILE A 189 7.35 8.87 -10.62
CA ILE A 189 7.87 8.28 -9.39
C ILE A 189 7.31 9.00 -8.16
N SER A 190 7.22 10.35 -8.19
CA SER A 190 6.69 11.13 -7.06
C SER A 190 5.25 10.76 -6.67
N ARG A 191 4.45 10.30 -7.65
CA ARG A 191 3.05 9.88 -7.47
C ARG A 191 2.82 8.37 -7.54
N THR A 192 3.87 7.56 -7.63
CA THR A 192 3.77 6.09 -7.67
C THR A 192 3.60 5.53 -6.26
N PHE A 193 2.39 5.10 -5.91
CA PHE A 193 2.03 4.57 -4.59
C PHE A 193 2.56 5.41 -3.40
N PRO A 194 2.28 6.71 -3.34
CA PRO A 194 2.94 7.64 -2.42
C PRO A 194 2.68 7.34 -0.95
N ASN A 195 1.53 6.73 -0.63
CA ASN A 195 1.17 6.35 0.74
C ASN A 195 2.10 5.28 1.33
N LEU A 196 2.86 4.55 0.50
CA LEU A 196 3.84 3.58 0.97
C LEU A 196 5.17 4.25 1.33
N CYS A 197 5.47 5.44 0.81
CA CYS A 197 6.71 6.20 1.04
C CYS A 197 7.99 5.42 0.71
N ILE A 198 7.93 4.41 -0.17
CA ILE A 198 9.08 3.55 -0.48
C ILE A 198 9.70 3.78 -1.86
N PHE A 199 8.97 4.42 -2.78
CA PHE A 199 9.42 4.68 -4.16
C PHE A 199 9.84 6.14 -4.38
N GLN A 200 9.33 7.06 -3.57
CA GLN A 200 9.67 8.47 -3.61
C GLN A 200 11.13 8.69 -3.18
N GLN A 201 11.67 9.87 -3.45
CA GLN A 201 13.06 10.20 -3.14
C GLN A 201 13.39 9.92 -1.66
N GLY A 202 14.48 9.19 -1.42
CA GLY A 202 14.88 8.72 -0.09
C GLY A 202 14.26 7.38 0.34
N GLY A 203 13.30 6.84 -0.41
CA GLY A 203 12.74 5.51 -0.20
C GLY A 203 13.65 4.37 -0.69
N PRO A 204 13.56 3.17 -0.09
CA PRO A 204 14.46 2.05 -0.39
C PRO A 204 14.39 1.54 -1.84
N TYR A 205 13.29 1.75 -2.56
CA TYR A 205 13.11 1.30 -3.94
C TYR A 205 13.24 2.43 -4.97
N HIS A 206 13.55 3.65 -4.53
CA HIS A 206 13.62 4.83 -5.41
C HIS A 206 14.64 4.64 -6.55
N ASP A 207 15.89 4.31 -6.19
CA ASP A 207 16.98 4.18 -7.15
C ASP A 207 16.77 2.96 -8.07
N MET A 208 16.18 1.89 -7.54
CA MET A 208 15.81 0.72 -8.34
C MET A 208 14.77 1.09 -9.40
N LEU A 209 13.69 1.77 -8.99
CA LEU A 209 12.63 2.20 -9.92
C LEU A 209 13.18 3.15 -10.99
N HIS A 210 13.99 4.13 -10.59
CA HIS A 210 14.64 5.04 -11.51
C HIS A 210 15.57 4.31 -12.49
N SER A 211 16.31 3.30 -12.00
CA SER A 211 17.21 2.47 -12.80
C SER A 211 16.47 1.66 -13.88
N ILE A 212 15.35 1.02 -13.53
CA ILE A 212 14.53 0.25 -14.49
C ILE A 212 14.02 1.15 -15.60
N LEU A 213 13.38 2.26 -15.23
CA LEU A 213 12.76 3.19 -16.18
C LEU A 213 13.81 3.83 -17.08
N GLY A 214 14.92 4.29 -16.50
CA GLY A 214 16.06 4.84 -17.23
C GLY A 214 16.64 3.85 -18.23
N ALA A 215 16.98 2.64 -17.78
CA ALA A 215 17.52 1.61 -18.63
C ALA A 215 16.55 1.26 -19.78
N TYR A 216 15.24 1.25 -19.52
CA TYR A 216 14.25 0.96 -20.55
C TYR A 216 14.24 2.03 -21.65
N THR A 217 14.35 3.31 -21.30
CA THR A 217 14.45 4.38 -22.32
C THR A 217 15.70 4.26 -23.19
N CYS A 218 16.79 3.67 -22.68
CA CYS A 218 17.98 3.37 -23.46
C CYS A 218 17.85 2.08 -24.29
N TYR A 219 17.04 1.12 -23.84
CA TYR A 219 16.79 -0.14 -24.53
C TYR A 219 15.78 0.02 -25.69
N ARG A 220 14.71 0.79 -25.46
CA ARG A 220 13.64 1.10 -26.43
C ARG A 220 13.52 2.62 -26.61
N PRO A 221 14.51 3.27 -27.24
CA PRO A 221 14.44 4.71 -27.48
C PRO A 221 13.27 5.09 -28.40
N ASP A 222 12.79 4.17 -29.24
CA ASP A 222 11.61 4.34 -30.10
C ASP A 222 10.29 4.44 -29.33
N VAL A 223 10.26 3.97 -28.08
CA VAL A 223 9.10 4.09 -27.17
C VAL A 223 9.36 5.19 -26.14
N GLY A 224 10.58 5.27 -25.63
CA GLY A 224 10.94 6.20 -24.56
C GLY A 224 10.22 5.87 -23.26
N TYR A 225 9.86 6.91 -22.51
CA TYR A 225 9.05 6.78 -21.31
C TYR A 225 7.62 7.24 -21.58
N VAL A 226 6.65 6.39 -21.25
CA VAL A 226 5.23 6.71 -21.30
C VAL A 226 4.69 6.78 -19.88
N GLN A 227 3.89 7.80 -19.61
CA GLN A 227 3.25 8.02 -18.33
C GLN A 227 2.49 6.76 -17.87
N GLY A 228 2.61 6.39 -16.60
CA GLY A 228 2.03 5.18 -16.03
C GLY A 228 2.99 3.99 -15.96
N MET A 229 4.06 3.97 -16.76
CA MET A 229 5.06 2.89 -16.74
C MET A 229 5.71 2.70 -15.35
N SER A 230 5.80 3.75 -14.53
CA SER A 230 6.36 3.65 -13.18
C SER A 230 5.56 2.71 -12.28
N PHE A 231 4.24 2.65 -12.41
CA PHE A 231 3.39 1.80 -11.59
C PHE A 231 3.63 0.31 -11.91
N ILE A 232 3.78 -0.03 -13.20
CA ILE A 232 4.10 -1.38 -13.63
C ILE A 232 5.49 -1.79 -13.11
N ALA A 233 6.50 -0.95 -13.30
CA ALA A 233 7.85 -1.21 -12.82
C ALA A 233 7.90 -1.34 -11.29
N ALA A 234 7.18 -0.48 -10.56
CA ALA A 234 7.10 -0.50 -9.10
C ALA A 234 6.52 -1.83 -8.56
N VAL A 235 5.47 -2.35 -9.19
CA VAL A 235 4.90 -3.66 -8.82
C VAL A 235 5.90 -4.78 -9.05
N LEU A 236 6.66 -4.75 -10.15
CA LEU A 236 7.65 -5.76 -10.47
C LEU A 236 8.83 -5.76 -9.48
N ILE A 237 9.41 -4.60 -9.17
CA ILE A 237 10.58 -4.51 -8.26
C ILE A 237 10.25 -4.86 -6.79
N LEU A 238 8.97 -4.87 -6.40
CA LEU A 238 8.57 -5.38 -5.09
C LEU A 238 8.66 -6.91 -4.99
N ASN A 239 8.70 -7.61 -6.13
CA ASN A 239 8.61 -9.07 -6.20
C ASN A 239 9.80 -9.72 -6.92
N LEU A 240 10.65 -8.93 -7.56
CA LEU A 240 11.78 -9.37 -8.39
C LEU A 240 13.02 -8.53 -8.09
N ASP A 241 14.19 -9.16 -8.20
CA ASP A 241 15.46 -8.44 -8.25
C ASP A 241 15.52 -7.52 -9.46
N THR A 242 16.30 -6.43 -9.38
CA THR A 242 16.27 -5.35 -10.37
C THR A 242 16.46 -5.82 -11.80
N ALA A 243 17.43 -6.69 -12.09
CA ALA A 243 17.67 -7.16 -13.45
C ALA A 243 16.53 -8.03 -13.98
N ASP A 244 15.96 -8.91 -13.14
CA ASP A 244 14.81 -9.73 -13.53
C ASP A 244 13.54 -8.90 -13.68
N ALA A 245 13.36 -7.88 -12.83
CA ALA A 245 12.28 -6.91 -12.97
C ALA A 245 12.39 -6.15 -14.30
N PHE A 246 13.60 -5.79 -14.75
CA PHE A 246 13.82 -5.16 -16.06
C PHE A 246 13.44 -6.08 -17.22
N ILE A 247 13.83 -7.37 -17.13
CA ILE A 247 13.48 -8.38 -18.13
C ILE A 247 11.97 -8.55 -18.19
N ALA A 248 11.31 -8.73 -17.05
CA ALA A 248 9.86 -8.90 -16.95
C ALA A 248 9.13 -7.65 -17.47
N PHE A 249 9.57 -6.46 -17.07
CA PHE A 249 9.00 -5.19 -17.50
C PHE A 249 9.05 -5.02 -19.02
N SER A 250 10.23 -5.26 -19.60
CA SER A 250 10.44 -5.10 -21.04
C SER A 250 9.63 -6.10 -21.86
N ASN A 251 9.57 -7.36 -21.43
CA ASN A 251 8.76 -8.38 -22.10
C ASN A 251 7.26 -8.15 -21.94
N LEU A 252 6.82 -7.70 -20.76
CA LEU A 252 5.42 -7.38 -20.50
C LEU A 252 4.95 -6.24 -21.40
N LEU A 253 5.73 -5.16 -21.51
CA LEU A 253 5.42 -4.04 -22.41
C LEU A 253 5.45 -4.42 -23.89
N ASN A 254 6.13 -5.51 -24.26
CA ASN A 254 6.17 -6.01 -25.64
C ASN A 254 4.99 -6.94 -25.99
N LYS A 255 4.12 -7.29 -25.04
CA LYS A 255 2.93 -8.08 -25.34
C LYS A 255 1.94 -7.27 -26.19
N PRO A 256 1.16 -7.89 -27.09
CA PRO A 256 0.31 -7.18 -28.04
C PRO A 256 -0.67 -6.18 -27.39
N CYS A 257 -1.22 -6.52 -26.23
CA CYS A 257 -2.12 -5.64 -25.49
C CYS A 257 -1.38 -4.38 -25.02
N GLN A 258 -0.29 -4.53 -24.27
CA GLN A 258 0.48 -3.40 -23.76
C GLN A 258 1.05 -2.54 -24.89
N MET A 259 1.53 -3.16 -25.97
CA MET A 259 2.02 -2.44 -27.15
C MET A 259 0.93 -1.57 -27.77
N ALA A 260 -0.31 -2.06 -27.86
CA ALA A 260 -1.41 -1.29 -28.42
C ALA A 260 -1.64 0.01 -27.62
N PHE A 261 -1.72 -0.08 -26.29
CA PHE A 261 -2.04 1.05 -25.43
C PHE A 261 -0.86 1.98 -25.14
N PHE A 262 0.34 1.45 -24.91
CA PHE A 262 1.52 2.28 -24.59
C PHE A 262 2.17 2.91 -25.83
N ARG A 263 2.06 2.28 -27.01
CA ARG A 263 2.56 2.87 -28.27
C ARG A 263 1.49 3.63 -29.05
N VAL A 264 0.27 3.68 -28.52
CA VAL A 264 -0.88 4.34 -29.14
C VAL A 264 -1.13 3.80 -30.56
N ASP A 265 -1.03 2.49 -30.75
CA ASP A 265 -1.42 1.85 -32.01
C ASP A 265 -2.96 1.84 -32.08
N HIS A 266 -3.50 2.87 -32.74
CA HIS A 266 -4.94 3.08 -32.82
C HIS A 266 -5.65 1.89 -33.45
N GLY A 267 -5.03 1.21 -34.41
CA GLY A 267 -5.62 0.05 -35.07
C GLY A 267 -5.85 -1.09 -34.07
N LEU A 268 -4.79 -1.48 -33.35
CA LEU A 268 -4.89 -2.53 -32.34
C LEU A 268 -5.78 -2.11 -31.16
N MET A 269 -5.67 -0.87 -30.69
CA MET A 269 -6.53 -0.36 -29.60
C MET A 269 -8.01 -0.49 -29.95
N LEU A 270 -8.42 -0.09 -31.17
CA LEU A 270 -9.81 -0.21 -31.62
C LEU A 270 -10.27 -1.67 -31.66
N THR A 271 -9.39 -2.62 -32.03
CA THR A 271 -9.75 -4.05 -31.96
C THR A 271 -9.96 -4.55 -30.53
N TYR A 272 -9.13 -4.10 -29.58
CA TYR A 272 -9.33 -4.41 -28.16
C TYR A 272 -10.61 -3.78 -27.60
N PHE A 273 -10.92 -2.53 -27.97
CA PHE A 273 -12.18 -1.88 -27.60
C PHE A 273 -13.39 -2.62 -28.16
N ALA A 274 -13.37 -2.99 -29.44
CA ALA A 274 -14.45 -3.75 -30.05
C ALA A 274 -14.66 -5.11 -29.34
N ALA A 275 -13.58 -5.84 -29.07
CA ALA A 275 -13.65 -7.10 -28.33
C ALA A 275 -14.22 -6.91 -26.92
N PHE A 276 -13.74 -5.88 -26.20
CA PHE A 276 -14.26 -5.51 -24.88
C PHE A 276 -15.77 -5.19 -24.93
N GLU A 277 -16.22 -4.39 -25.90
CA GLU A 277 -17.63 -4.01 -26.03
C GLU A 277 -18.54 -5.21 -26.29
N VAL A 278 -18.09 -6.21 -27.08
CA VAL A 278 -18.84 -7.47 -27.28
C VAL A 278 -19.06 -8.19 -25.94
N PHE A 279 -18.02 -8.36 -25.13
CA PHE A 279 -18.17 -9.00 -23.83
C PHE A 279 -18.96 -8.14 -22.84
N PHE A 280 -18.85 -6.82 -22.93
CA PHE A 280 -19.58 -5.89 -22.08
C PHE A 280 -21.08 -5.95 -22.36
N GLU A 281 -21.48 -5.95 -23.63
CA GLU A 281 -22.89 -6.10 -24.02
C GLU A 281 -23.45 -7.45 -23.59
N GLU A 282 -22.72 -8.54 -23.81
CA GLU A 282 -23.14 -9.90 -23.44
C GLU A 282 -23.35 -10.05 -21.91
N ASN A 283 -22.39 -9.56 -21.11
CA ASN A 283 -22.42 -9.78 -19.66
C ASN A 283 -23.24 -8.73 -18.90
N LEU A 284 -23.33 -7.49 -19.41
CA LEU A 284 -23.98 -6.36 -18.72
C LEU A 284 -24.81 -5.50 -19.70
N PRO A 285 -25.80 -6.07 -20.41
CA PRO A 285 -26.49 -5.39 -21.53
C PRO A 285 -27.19 -4.09 -21.13
N LYS A 286 -27.77 -4.04 -19.93
CA LYS A 286 -28.44 -2.82 -19.42
C LYS A 286 -27.45 -1.67 -19.19
N LEU A 287 -26.27 -1.99 -18.66
CA LEU A 287 -25.23 -1.00 -18.40
C LEU A 287 -24.57 -0.55 -19.70
N PHE A 288 -24.31 -1.49 -20.62
CA PHE A 288 -23.82 -1.20 -21.95
C PHE A 288 -24.76 -0.24 -22.71
N ALA A 289 -26.07 -0.51 -22.73
CA ALA A 289 -27.06 0.38 -23.33
C ALA A 289 -27.07 1.77 -22.67
N HIS A 290 -26.86 1.84 -21.35
CA HIS A 290 -26.72 3.13 -20.65
C HIS A 290 -25.46 3.88 -21.08
N PHE A 291 -24.32 3.20 -21.24
CA PHE A 291 -23.08 3.81 -21.72
C PHE A 291 -23.26 4.35 -23.15
N LYS A 292 -23.84 3.55 -24.06
CA LYS A 292 -24.15 3.99 -25.43
C LYS A 292 -25.09 5.19 -25.46
N LYS A 293 -26.15 5.21 -24.63
CA LYS A 293 -27.08 6.34 -24.54
C LYS A 293 -26.39 7.64 -24.10
N ASN A 294 -25.38 7.56 -23.25
CA ASN A 294 -24.66 8.72 -22.72
C ASN A 294 -23.35 9.01 -23.46
N ASN A 295 -23.07 8.33 -24.58
CA ASN A 295 -21.80 8.44 -25.33
C ASN A 295 -20.55 8.23 -24.45
N LEU A 296 -20.62 7.31 -23.48
CA LEU A 296 -19.47 6.94 -22.66
C LEU A 296 -18.71 5.80 -23.35
N THR A 297 -17.63 6.14 -24.04
CA THR A 297 -16.84 5.22 -24.87
C THR A 297 -15.61 4.68 -24.13
N PRO A 298 -15.08 3.49 -24.52
CA PRO A 298 -13.98 2.84 -23.80
C PRO A 298 -12.69 3.66 -23.67
N ASP A 299 -12.39 4.55 -24.62
CA ASP A 299 -11.20 5.42 -24.58
C ASP A 299 -11.14 6.33 -23.34
N ILE A 300 -12.30 6.62 -22.73
CA ILE A 300 -12.41 7.50 -21.56
C ILE A 300 -11.92 6.83 -20.27
N TYR A 301 -11.96 5.50 -20.19
CA TYR A 301 -11.70 4.78 -18.93
C TYR A 301 -10.83 3.53 -19.06
N LEU A 302 -10.74 2.92 -20.24
CA LEU A 302 -10.11 1.61 -20.41
C LEU A 302 -8.62 1.68 -20.74
N ILE A 303 -8.11 2.82 -21.22
CA ILE A 303 -6.69 2.95 -21.63
C ILE A 303 -5.73 2.77 -20.45
N ASP A 304 -6.09 3.31 -19.29
CA ASP A 304 -5.27 3.24 -18.07
C ASP A 304 -5.47 1.94 -17.27
N TRP A 305 -6.54 1.18 -17.53
CA TRP A 305 -6.90 -0.05 -16.79
C TRP A 305 -6.13 -1.27 -17.28
#